data_AF-A0A894KAT3-F1
#
_entry.id   AF-A0A894KAT3-F1
#
_cell.length_a   1.000
_cell.length_b   1.000
_cell.length_c   1.000
_cell.angle_alpha   90.00
_cell.angle_beta   90.00
_cell.angle_gamma   90.00
#
_symmetry.space_group_name_H-M   'P 1'
#
loop_
_entity.id
_entity.type
_entity.pdbx_description
1 polymer ?
#
loop_
_entity_poly.entity_id
_entity_poly.type
_entity_poly.pdbx_seq_one_letter_code
_entity_poly.pdbx_strand_id
1 'polypeptide(L)'
;MNANRMLSGVSSAQSKSTEKLSSGYRINRAADDAAGLSISEKMRGQIRGLNQASTNAQDGISLIQTAEGALNESHSILQRMRELSVQAANGTETDDDREAVQNEIEQLQSELTRISDTTEFNTMKLLDGSLGSKSATSTGAKLDGASIATFSATTMTSNSIKTDLSGLAGSTITDTFEIDGNTFNVDWSKGDAKDFLSKYSVIYLQ
;
A
#
# COMPACT_ATOMS: atom_id res chain seq x y z
N MET A 1 -26.26 -62.70 -14.62
CA MET A 1 -25.04 -62.05 -14.08
C MET A 1 -24.44 -61.01 -15.05
N ASN A 2 -24.26 -61.29 -16.35
CA ASN A 2 -23.71 -60.29 -17.29
C ASN A 2 -24.65 -59.13 -17.62
N ALA A 3 -25.96 -59.37 -17.76
CA ALA A 3 -26.94 -58.31 -18.00
C ALA A 3 -26.97 -57.26 -16.87
N ASN A 4 -26.84 -57.69 -15.61
CA ASN A 4 -26.85 -56.78 -14.46
C ASN A 4 -25.58 -55.89 -14.44
N ARG A 5 -24.39 -56.45 -14.71
CA ARG A 5 -23.15 -55.65 -14.83
C ARG A 5 -23.20 -54.64 -15.98
N MET A 6 -23.77 -55.03 -17.13
CA MET A 6 -23.94 -54.11 -18.27
C MET A 6 -24.94 -53.00 -17.95
N LEU A 7 -26.05 -53.33 -17.27
CA LEU A 7 -27.03 -52.34 -16.82
C LEU A 7 -26.41 -51.35 -15.83
N SER A 8 -25.59 -51.80 -14.88
CA SER A 8 -24.88 -50.91 -13.95
C SER A 8 -23.90 -49.97 -14.68
N GLY A 9 -23.19 -50.47 -15.70
CA GLY A 9 -22.30 -49.66 -16.53
C GLY A 9 -23.06 -48.56 -17.28
N VAL A 10 -24.16 -48.92 -17.96
CA VAL A 10 -25.01 -47.98 -18.72
C VAL A 10 -25.66 -46.95 -17.79
N SER A 11 -26.20 -47.39 -16.64
CA SER A 11 -26.78 -46.48 -15.66
C SER A 11 -25.76 -45.45 -15.15
N SER A 12 -24.52 -45.88 -14.86
CA SER A 12 -23.46 -44.97 -14.42
C SER A 12 -23.05 -43.95 -15.50
N ALA A 13 -23.01 -44.37 -16.78
CA ALA A 13 -22.71 -43.49 -17.90
C ALA A 13 -23.84 -42.48 -18.14
N GLN A 14 -25.10 -42.93 -18.04
CA GLN A 14 -26.27 -42.05 -18.12
C GLN A 14 -26.26 -41.01 -17.02
N SER A 15 -25.98 -41.39 -15.76
CA SER A 15 -25.87 -40.45 -14.64
C SER A 15 -24.77 -39.40 -14.85
N LYS A 16 -23.61 -39.78 -15.39
CA LYS A 16 -22.53 -38.82 -15.73
C LYS A 16 -22.95 -37.86 -16.85
N SER A 17 -23.62 -38.35 -17.89
CA SER A 17 -24.12 -37.50 -18.98
C SER A 17 -25.18 -36.51 -18.49
N THR A 18 -26.08 -36.93 -17.60
CA THR A 18 -27.07 -36.03 -16.97
C THR A 18 -26.41 -34.99 -16.07
N GLU A 19 -25.35 -35.35 -15.35
CA GLU A 19 -24.56 -34.41 -14.53
C GLU A 19 -23.88 -33.34 -15.39
N LYS A 20 -23.23 -33.75 -16.48
CA LYS A 20 -22.62 -32.82 -17.45
C LYS A 20 -23.65 -31.90 -18.08
N LEU A 21 -24.79 -32.45 -18.51
CA LEU A 21 -25.89 -31.68 -19.09
C LEU A 21 -26.45 -30.65 -18.09
N SER A 22 -26.69 -31.05 -16.84
CA SER A 22 -27.25 -30.16 -15.81
C SER A 22 -26.30 -29.02 -15.42
N SER A 23 -24.99 -29.25 -15.50
CA SER A 23 -23.97 -28.25 -15.17
C SER A 23 -23.55 -27.37 -16.34
N GLY A 24 -23.78 -27.82 -17.58
CA GLY A 24 -23.18 -27.26 -18.79
C GLY A 24 -21.66 -27.44 -18.91
N TYR A 25 -20.99 -28.10 -17.97
CA TYR A 25 -19.55 -28.32 -17.98
C TYR A 25 -19.18 -29.72 -18.47
N ARG A 26 -18.13 -29.79 -19.29
CA ARG A 26 -17.59 -31.05 -19.82
C ARG A 26 -16.87 -31.87 -18.76
N ILE A 27 -16.30 -31.22 -17.74
CA ILE A 27 -15.53 -31.81 -16.63
C ILE A 27 -16.18 -31.34 -15.32
N ASN A 28 -16.82 -32.26 -14.59
CA ASN A 28 -17.47 -31.98 -13.29
C ASN A 28 -16.79 -32.65 -12.10
N ARG A 29 -15.91 -33.64 -12.35
CA ARG A 29 -15.25 -34.41 -11.30
C ARG A 29 -13.76 -34.50 -11.59
N ALA A 30 -12.94 -34.39 -10.54
CA ALA A 30 -11.50 -34.58 -10.62
C ALA A 30 -11.11 -35.99 -11.11
N ALA A 31 -12.01 -36.96 -10.93
CA ALA A 31 -11.82 -38.35 -11.37
C ALA A 31 -11.93 -38.56 -12.89
N ASP A 32 -12.48 -37.59 -13.66
CA ASP A 32 -12.64 -37.69 -15.12
C ASP A 32 -11.44 -37.06 -15.87
N ASP A 33 -10.98 -35.89 -15.38
CA ASP A 33 -9.79 -35.19 -15.90
C ASP A 33 -9.25 -34.23 -14.82
N ALA A 34 -8.28 -34.69 -14.02
CA ALA A 34 -7.71 -33.91 -12.92
C ALA A 34 -6.93 -32.69 -13.42
N ALA A 35 -6.24 -32.80 -14.57
CA ALA A 35 -5.47 -31.71 -15.16
C ALA A 35 -6.39 -30.64 -15.78
N GLY A 36 -7.41 -31.06 -16.53
CA GLY A 36 -8.42 -30.18 -17.10
C GLY A 36 -9.26 -29.46 -16.04
N LEU A 37 -9.61 -30.15 -14.94
CA LEU A 37 -10.27 -29.52 -13.80
C LEU A 37 -9.37 -28.46 -13.16
N SER A 38 -8.10 -28.78 -12.87
CA SER A 38 -7.15 -27.87 -12.23
C SER A 38 -6.90 -26.59 -13.05
N ILE A 39 -6.77 -26.71 -14.37
CA ILE A 39 -6.63 -25.55 -15.27
C ILE A 39 -7.94 -24.73 -15.28
N SER A 40 -9.10 -25.39 -15.32
CA SER A 40 -10.39 -24.69 -15.29
C SER A 40 -10.65 -23.95 -13.98
N GLU A 41 -10.22 -24.49 -12.84
CA GLU A 41 -10.31 -23.84 -11.54
C GLU A 41 -9.35 -22.64 -11.45
N LYS A 42 -8.12 -22.77 -11.97
CA LYS A 42 -7.20 -21.65 -12.12
C LYS A 42 -7.80 -20.52 -12.95
N MET A 43 -8.39 -20.84 -14.10
CA MET A 43 -9.05 -19.85 -14.96
C MET A 43 -10.28 -19.23 -14.26
N ARG A 44 -11.10 -20.01 -13.55
CA ARG A 44 -12.20 -19.45 -12.73
C ARG A 44 -11.68 -18.53 -11.62
N GLY A 45 -10.56 -18.87 -10.99
CA GLY A 45 -9.87 -18.01 -10.03
C GLY A 45 -9.42 -16.70 -10.66
N GLN A 46 -8.78 -16.77 -11.82
CA GLN A 46 -8.35 -15.59 -12.58
C GLN A 46 -9.54 -14.73 -13.01
N ILE A 47 -10.63 -15.31 -13.52
CA ILE A 47 -11.84 -14.59 -13.91
C ILE A 47 -12.44 -13.86 -12.70
N ARG A 48 -12.53 -14.51 -11.54
CA ARG A 48 -13.00 -13.86 -10.30
C ARG A 48 -12.09 -12.71 -9.89
N GLY A 49 -10.77 -12.91 -9.98
CA GLY A 49 -9.79 -11.86 -9.71
C GLY A 49 -9.90 -10.68 -10.67
N LEU A 50 -10.08 -10.94 -11.97
CA LEU A 50 -10.26 -9.91 -13.00
C LEU A 50 -11.58 -9.15 -12.83
N ASN A 51 -12.67 -9.84 -12.47
CA ASN A 51 -13.94 -9.18 -12.18
C ASN A 51 -13.80 -8.23 -10.99
N GLN A 52 -13.16 -8.67 -9.91
CA GLN A 52 -12.89 -7.80 -8.77
C GLN A 52 -11.97 -6.62 -9.16
N ALA A 53 -10.93 -6.87 -9.94
CA ALA A 53 -10.05 -5.81 -10.44
C ALA A 53 -10.80 -4.79 -11.30
N SER A 54 -11.76 -5.24 -12.12
CA SER A 54 -12.62 -4.36 -12.91
C SER A 54 -13.51 -3.49 -12.02
N THR A 55 -14.12 -4.04 -10.97
CA THR A 55 -14.90 -3.27 -10.01
C THR A 55 -14.02 -2.26 -9.28
N ASN A 56 -12.83 -2.67 -8.81
CA ASN A 56 -11.89 -1.77 -8.16
C ASN A 56 -11.44 -0.63 -9.09
N ALA A 57 -11.27 -0.91 -10.39
CA ALA A 57 -10.95 0.11 -11.38
C ALA A 57 -12.10 1.09 -11.60
N GLN A 58 -13.35 0.63 -11.58
CA GLN A 58 -14.52 1.50 -11.64
C GLN A 58 -14.60 2.40 -10.41
N ASP A 59 -14.36 1.88 -9.20
CA ASP A 59 -14.30 2.68 -7.98
C ASP A 59 -13.18 3.73 -8.04
N GLY A 60 -12.02 3.36 -8.60
CA GLY A 60 -10.92 4.28 -8.86
C GLY A 60 -11.29 5.40 -9.84
N ILE A 61 -12.05 5.09 -10.89
CA ILE A 61 -12.58 6.10 -11.83
C ILE A 61 -13.54 7.05 -11.10
N SER A 62 -14.46 6.52 -10.29
CA SER A 62 -15.39 7.36 -9.51
C SER A 62 -14.65 8.27 -8.53
N LEU A 63 -13.62 7.76 -7.85
CA LEU A 63 -12.76 8.57 -6.98
C LEU A 63 -12.09 9.72 -7.74
N ILE A 64 -11.51 9.43 -8.91
CA ILE A 64 -10.86 10.44 -9.75
C ILE A 64 -11.88 11.48 -10.23
N GLN A 65 -13.09 11.09 -10.62
CA GLN A 65 -14.13 12.03 -11.05
C GLN A 65 -14.54 12.99 -9.93
N THR A 66 -14.68 12.50 -8.69
CA THR A 66 -14.95 13.37 -7.54
C THR A 66 -13.79 14.35 -7.31
N ALA A 67 -12.54 13.88 -7.39
CA ALA A 67 -11.37 14.73 -7.26
C ALA A 67 -11.28 15.76 -8.41
N GLU A 68 -11.55 15.37 -9.66
CA GLU A 68 -11.52 16.23 -10.84
C GLU A 68 -12.58 17.34 -10.75
N GLY A 69 -13.80 17.02 -10.32
CA GLY A 69 -14.84 18.02 -10.09
C GLY A 69 -14.41 19.09 -9.08
N ALA A 70 -13.83 18.67 -7.95
CA ALA A 70 -13.33 19.58 -6.93
C ALA A 70 -12.11 20.40 -7.40
N LEU A 71 -11.22 19.80 -8.20
CA LEU A 71 -10.08 20.52 -8.79
C LEU A 71 -10.50 21.53 -9.85
N ASN A 72 -11.56 21.28 -10.61
CA ASN A 72 -12.12 22.26 -11.56
C ASN A 72 -12.67 23.50 -10.84
N GLU A 73 -13.31 23.32 -9.68
CA GLU A 73 -13.76 24.43 -8.84
C GLU A 73 -12.55 25.20 -8.27
N SER A 74 -11.57 24.46 -7.72
CA SER A 74 -10.32 25.06 -7.22
C SER A 74 -9.57 25.84 -8.31
N HIS A 75 -9.58 25.35 -9.56
CA HIS A 75 -8.97 26.03 -10.70
C HIS A 75 -9.66 27.35 -11.02
N SER A 76 -11.00 27.37 -11.02
CA SER A 76 -11.81 28.57 -11.26
C SER A 76 -11.58 29.63 -10.17
N ILE A 77 -11.52 29.21 -8.91
CA ILE A 77 -11.18 30.07 -7.77
C ILE A 77 -9.79 30.67 -7.93
N LEU A 78 -8.77 29.85 -8.25
CA LEU A 78 -7.41 30.33 -8.44
C LEU A 78 -7.27 31.30 -9.62
N GLN A 79 -8.03 31.08 -10.69
CA GLN A 79 -8.10 32.04 -11.80
C GLN A 79 -8.68 33.37 -11.33
N ARG A 80 -9.78 33.36 -10.56
CA ARG A 80 -10.37 34.57 -9.99
C ARG A 80 -9.40 35.30 -9.06
N MET A 81 -8.71 34.58 -8.18
CA MET A 81 -7.67 35.15 -7.30
C MET A 81 -6.55 35.81 -8.12
N ARG A 82 -6.15 35.24 -9.26
CA ARG A 82 -5.16 35.85 -10.16
C ARG A 82 -5.68 37.14 -10.78
N GLU A 83 -6.93 37.17 -11.25
CA GLU A 83 -7.57 38.37 -11.80
C GLU A 83 -7.58 39.50 -10.77
N LEU A 84 -8.00 39.19 -9.55
CA LEU A 84 -8.00 40.12 -8.41
C LEU A 84 -6.59 40.60 -8.06
N SER A 85 -5.60 39.72 -8.09
CA SER A 85 -4.20 40.08 -7.84
C SER A 85 -3.66 41.07 -8.88
N VAL A 86 -4.02 40.90 -10.16
CA VAL A 86 -3.65 41.83 -11.23
C VAL A 86 -4.39 43.16 -11.08
N GLN A 87 -5.67 43.12 -10.68
CA GLN A 87 -6.45 44.32 -10.39
C GLN A 87 -5.82 45.13 -9.24
N ALA A 88 -5.48 44.49 -8.12
CA ALA A 88 -4.81 45.14 -6.99
C ALA A 88 -3.40 45.66 -7.33
N ALA A 89 -2.72 45.07 -8.33
CA ALA A 89 -1.42 45.53 -8.81
C ALA A 89 -1.52 46.80 -9.68
N ASN A 90 -2.72 47.19 -10.13
CA ASN A 90 -2.90 48.41 -10.90
C ASN A 90 -2.68 49.65 -10.03
N GLY A 91 -1.84 50.59 -10.50
CA GLY A 91 -1.43 51.77 -9.76
C GLY A 91 -2.51 52.85 -9.58
N THR A 92 -3.68 52.67 -10.20
CA THR A 92 -4.82 53.60 -10.11
C THR A 92 -5.84 53.24 -9.04
N GLU A 93 -5.76 52.04 -8.44
CA GLU A 93 -6.64 51.61 -7.36
C GLU A 93 -6.30 52.33 -6.06
N THR A 94 -7.33 52.72 -5.30
CA THR A 94 -7.14 53.33 -3.98
C THR A 94 -6.79 52.26 -2.92
N ASP A 95 -6.34 52.70 -1.74
CA ASP A 95 -6.06 51.78 -0.64
C ASP A 95 -7.34 51.06 -0.15
N ASP A 96 -8.48 51.75 -0.16
CA ASP A 96 -9.79 51.17 0.20
C ASP A 96 -10.20 50.07 -0.81
N ASP A 97 -9.95 50.27 -2.10
CA ASP A 97 -10.24 49.28 -3.16
C ASP A 97 -9.35 48.04 -3.00
N ARG A 98 -8.06 48.25 -2.66
CA ARG A 98 -7.11 47.17 -2.38
C ARG A 98 -7.53 46.35 -1.16
N GLU A 99 -8.07 46.99 -0.12
CA GLU A 99 -8.60 46.31 1.05
C GLU A 99 -9.86 45.47 0.71
N ALA A 100 -10.76 45.99 -0.12
CA ALA A 100 -11.92 45.24 -0.58
C ALA A 100 -11.52 44.01 -1.42
N VAL A 101 -10.55 44.16 -2.32
CA VAL A 101 -10.01 43.04 -3.11
C VAL A 101 -9.33 42.00 -2.22
N GLN A 102 -8.59 42.43 -1.20
CA GLN A 102 -7.97 41.52 -0.23
C GLN A 102 -9.02 40.70 0.53
N ASN A 103 -10.13 41.33 0.96
CA ASN A 103 -11.24 40.62 1.60
C ASN A 103 -11.86 39.56 0.67
N GLU A 104 -12.01 39.84 -0.63
CA GLU A 104 -12.49 38.85 -1.61
C GLU A 104 -11.49 37.69 -1.76
N ILE A 105 -10.19 37.98 -1.82
CA ILE A 105 -9.12 36.96 -1.87
C ILE A 105 -9.16 36.05 -0.64
N GLU A 106 -9.38 36.60 0.56
CA GLU A 106 -9.49 35.83 1.80
C GLU A 106 -10.70 34.89 1.81
N GLN A 107 -11.85 35.35 1.29
CA GLN A 107 -13.02 34.49 1.11
C GLN A 107 -12.74 33.34 0.13
N LEU A 108 -12.05 33.64 -0.98
CA LEU A 108 -11.64 32.62 -1.96
C LEU A 108 -10.65 31.61 -1.37
N GLN A 109 -9.73 32.04 -0.49
CA GLN A 109 -8.84 31.13 0.24
C GLN A 109 -9.60 30.22 1.21
N SER A 110 -10.57 30.78 1.93
CA SER A 110 -11.45 29.99 2.81
C SER A 110 -12.24 28.95 2.02
N GLU A 111 -12.72 29.32 0.84
CA GLU A 111 -13.46 28.41 -0.02
C GLU A 111 -12.58 27.29 -0.60
N LEU A 112 -11.35 27.62 -1.00
CA LEU A 112 -10.37 26.62 -1.43
C LEU A 112 -10.05 25.61 -0.30
N THR A 113 -9.89 26.10 0.92
CA THR A 113 -9.69 25.26 2.12
C THR A 113 -10.92 24.37 2.36
N ARG A 114 -12.13 24.93 2.27
CA ARG A 114 -13.38 24.17 2.39
C ARG A 114 -13.49 23.06 1.34
N ILE A 115 -13.15 23.33 0.08
CA ILE A 115 -13.16 22.31 -0.98
C ILE A 115 -12.15 21.21 -0.66
N SER A 116 -10.94 21.57 -0.23
CA SER A 116 -9.92 20.60 0.19
C SER A 116 -10.41 19.69 1.32
N ASP A 117 -11.03 20.26 2.35
CA ASP A 117 -11.51 19.52 3.54
C ASP A 117 -12.78 18.70 3.29
N THR A 118 -13.68 19.18 2.44
CA THR A 118 -14.98 18.52 2.19
C THR A 118 -14.95 17.50 1.06
N THR A 119 -13.93 17.53 0.20
CA THR A 119 -13.80 16.56 -0.90
C THR A 119 -13.35 15.21 -0.36
N GLU A 120 -14.30 14.27 -0.28
CA GLU A 120 -14.06 12.91 0.17
C GLU A 120 -14.75 11.86 -0.71
N PHE A 121 -14.14 10.69 -0.80
CA PHE A 121 -14.74 9.50 -1.40
C PHE A 121 -14.71 8.36 -0.39
N ASN A 122 -15.87 7.83 -0.02
CA ASN A 122 -15.99 6.75 0.97
C ASN A 122 -15.18 7.03 2.25
N THR A 123 -15.35 8.22 2.84
CA THR A 123 -14.62 8.74 4.02
C THR A 123 -13.12 9.00 3.84
N MET A 124 -12.57 8.76 2.65
CA MET A 124 -11.18 9.11 2.32
C MET A 124 -11.12 10.55 1.81
N LYS A 125 -10.37 11.40 2.51
CA LYS A 125 -10.04 12.74 2.03
C LYS A 125 -9.12 12.65 0.81
N LEU A 126 -9.43 13.45 -0.22
CA LEU A 126 -8.74 13.37 -1.51
C LEU A 126 -7.74 14.50 -1.74
N LEU A 127 -8.02 15.70 -1.20
CA LEU A 127 -7.34 16.94 -1.58
C LEU A 127 -6.70 17.70 -0.40
N ASP A 128 -6.71 17.13 0.81
CA ASP A 128 -6.13 17.71 2.03
C ASP A 128 -4.62 17.41 2.20
N GLY A 129 -4.02 16.69 1.25
CA GLY A 129 -2.63 16.26 1.29
C GLY A 129 -2.37 14.99 2.11
N SER A 130 -3.36 14.48 2.86
CA SER A 130 -3.22 13.24 3.65
C SER A 130 -3.11 11.98 2.80
N LEU A 131 -3.61 12.04 1.55
CA LEU A 131 -3.51 10.97 0.57
C LEU A 131 -2.07 10.80 0.04
N GLY A 132 -1.27 11.88 0.08
CA GLY A 132 0.16 11.86 -0.24
C GLY A 132 0.94 11.25 0.93
N SER A 133 1.56 10.09 0.69
CA SER A 133 2.34 9.31 1.67
C SER A 133 1.57 8.30 2.54
N LYS A 134 0.46 7.74 2.03
CA LYS A 134 0.40 6.27 2.07
C LYS A 134 1.25 5.76 0.93
N SER A 135 2.57 5.97 1.05
CA SER A 135 3.52 5.15 0.34
C SER A 135 3.05 3.72 0.60
N ALA A 136 2.57 3.06 -0.43
CA ALA A 136 2.75 1.63 -0.49
C ALA A 136 4.27 1.42 -0.51
N THR A 137 4.94 1.62 0.63
CA THR A 137 5.94 0.68 1.06
C THR A 137 5.20 -0.63 1.08
N SER A 138 5.20 -1.31 -0.07
CA SER A 138 5.42 -2.72 -0.03
C SER A 138 6.65 -2.90 0.86
N THR A 139 6.42 -3.15 2.14
CA THR A 139 7.37 -3.81 3.03
C THR A 139 7.52 -5.27 2.56
N GLY A 140 7.76 -5.44 1.26
CA GLY A 140 8.21 -6.63 0.62
C GLY A 140 9.56 -6.25 0.05
N ALA A 141 10.62 -6.71 0.70
CA ALA A 141 11.98 -6.46 0.30
C ALA A 141 12.14 -6.70 -1.21
N LYS A 142 12.41 -5.63 -1.96
CA LYS A 142 12.88 -5.77 -3.34
C LYS A 142 14.35 -6.15 -3.26
N LEU A 143 14.61 -7.44 -3.06
CA LEU A 143 15.95 -8.01 -3.13
C LEU A 143 16.36 -8.02 -4.60
N ASP A 144 17.16 -7.05 -5.03
CA ASP A 144 17.93 -7.18 -6.27
C ASP A 144 19.26 -7.90 -5.98
N GLY A 145 19.76 -8.65 -6.95
CA GLY A 145 21.00 -9.43 -6.81
C GLY A 145 22.27 -8.59 -6.66
N ALA A 146 22.20 -7.25 -6.78
CA ALA A 146 23.33 -6.36 -6.56
C ALA A 146 23.51 -5.99 -5.08
N SER A 147 22.42 -6.05 -4.29
CA SER A 147 22.42 -5.76 -2.85
C SER A 147 23.09 -6.85 -2.00
N ILE A 148 23.21 -8.08 -2.52
CA ILE A 148 23.98 -9.17 -1.90
C ILE A 148 25.48 -9.04 -2.18
N ALA A 149 25.87 -8.40 -3.29
CA ALA A 149 27.26 -8.35 -3.74
C ALA A 149 28.10 -7.24 -3.06
N THR A 150 27.46 -6.19 -2.53
CA THR A 150 28.13 -5.10 -1.80
C THR A 150 28.47 -5.43 -0.35
N PHE A 151 28.07 -6.59 0.16
CA PHE A 151 28.58 -7.17 1.41
C PHE A 151 29.86 -7.99 1.20
N SER A 152 30.75 -7.56 0.29
CA SER A 152 32.10 -8.11 0.21
C SER A 152 32.99 -7.40 1.21
N ALA A 153 33.48 -8.14 2.20
CA ALA A 153 34.38 -7.73 3.28
C ALA A 153 35.72 -7.09 2.85
N THR A 154 35.91 -6.80 1.57
CA THR A 154 37.16 -6.31 0.97
C THR A 154 37.40 -4.81 1.19
N THR A 155 36.39 -4.04 1.64
CA THR A 155 36.50 -2.57 1.81
C THR A 155 36.32 -2.11 3.26
N MET A 156 36.26 -3.03 4.24
CA MET A 156 36.18 -2.65 5.66
C MET A 156 37.59 -2.46 6.22
N THR A 157 38.06 -1.21 6.27
CA THR A 157 39.29 -0.87 7.01
C THR A 157 38.99 -0.78 8.50
N SER A 158 39.97 -1.10 9.36
CA SER A 158 39.80 -1.06 10.83
C SER A 158 39.38 0.32 11.37
N ASN A 159 39.57 1.39 10.61
CA ASN A 159 39.16 2.74 10.98
C ASN A 159 37.65 2.97 10.83
N SER A 160 36.99 2.41 9.80
CA SER A 160 35.54 2.53 9.62
C SER A 160 34.76 1.74 10.67
N ILE A 161 35.31 0.61 11.12
CA ILE A 161 34.72 -0.19 12.21
C ILE A 161 34.81 0.56 13.55
N LYS A 162 35.89 1.30 13.81
CA LYS A 162 36.07 2.07 15.05
C LYS A 162 35.09 3.24 15.17
N THR A 163 34.84 3.96 14.08
CA THR A 163 33.92 5.11 14.08
C THR A 163 32.48 4.68 14.34
N ASP A 164 32.03 3.61 13.71
CA ASP A 164 30.65 3.11 13.88
C ASP A 164 30.42 2.52 15.28
N LEU A 165 31.43 1.86 15.85
CA LEU A 165 31.33 1.28 17.20
C LEU A 165 31.39 2.35 18.31
N SER A 166 32.07 3.47 18.08
CA SER A 166 32.15 4.57 19.05
C SER A 166 30.81 5.28 19.27
N GLY A 167 29.91 5.25 18.27
CA GLY A 167 28.53 5.76 18.39
C GLY A 167 27.59 4.83 19.16
N LEU A 168 27.96 3.55 19.32
CA LEU A 168 27.15 2.53 20.00
C LEU A 168 27.41 2.49 21.53
N ALA A 169 28.55 3.02 21.99
CA ALA A 169 28.91 3.02 23.41
C ALA A 169 28.01 3.90 24.32
N GLY A 170 27.07 4.66 23.74
CA GLY A 170 26.17 5.56 24.48
C GLY A 170 24.69 5.47 24.10
N SER A 171 24.27 4.54 23.24
CA SER A 171 22.89 4.45 22.76
C SER A 171 22.22 3.16 23.24
N THR A 172 21.48 3.30 24.35
CA THR A 172 20.39 2.41 24.84
C THR A 172 20.62 0.89 24.80
N ILE A 173 20.97 0.32 25.96
CA ILE A 173 21.25 -1.11 26.22
C ILE A 173 19.93 -1.95 26.36
N THR A 174 18.86 -1.50 25.73
CA THR A 174 17.55 -2.18 25.79
C THR A 174 17.00 -2.35 24.39
N ASP A 175 16.87 -3.61 23.96
CA ASP A 175 16.18 -3.95 22.72
C ASP A 175 14.73 -4.32 23.00
N THR A 176 13.85 -3.86 22.12
CA THR A 176 12.42 -4.11 22.21
C THR A 176 12.00 -5.00 21.05
N PHE A 177 11.42 -6.16 21.35
CA PHE A 177 10.87 -7.09 20.37
C PHE A 177 9.35 -7.13 20.51
N GLU A 178 8.64 -7.06 19.39
CA GLU A 178 7.18 -7.17 19.37
C GLU A 178 6.77 -8.43 18.62
N ILE A 179 6.05 -9.33 19.32
CA ILE A 179 5.55 -10.59 18.75
C ILE A 179 4.05 -10.67 19.08
N ASP A 180 3.22 -10.87 18.06
CA ASP A 180 1.76 -10.97 18.16
C ASP A 180 1.08 -9.81 18.92
N GLY A 181 1.62 -8.60 18.80
CA GLY A 181 1.10 -7.39 19.43
C GLY A 181 1.50 -7.20 20.90
N ASN A 182 2.37 -8.08 21.42
CA ASN A 182 2.93 -7.95 22.76
C ASN A 182 4.40 -7.53 22.71
N THR A 183 4.75 -6.54 23.53
CA THR A 183 6.11 -5.99 23.62
C THR A 183 6.95 -6.71 24.67
N PHE A 184 8.14 -7.19 24.28
CA PHE A 184 9.15 -7.78 25.13
C PHE A 184 10.42 -6.93 25.11
N ASN A 185 10.78 -6.36 26.26
CA ASN A 185 11.99 -5.57 26.41
C ASN A 185 13.11 -6.44 27.02
N VAL A 186 14.24 -6.52 26.34
CA VAL A 186 15.45 -7.19 26.82
C VAL A 186 16.47 -6.12 27.22
N ASP A 187 16.70 -5.98 28.52
CA ASP A 187 17.70 -5.09 29.10
C ASP A 187 19.01 -5.88 29.27
N TRP A 188 19.97 -5.64 28.38
CA TRP A 188 21.25 -6.34 28.36
C TRP A 188 22.21 -5.87 29.47
N SER A 189 21.82 -4.88 30.28
CA SER A 189 22.61 -4.38 31.41
C SER A 189 22.42 -5.20 32.70
N LYS A 190 21.49 -6.18 32.71
CA LYS A 190 21.10 -6.95 33.90
C LYS A 190 21.18 -8.47 33.68
N GLY A 191 21.30 -9.22 34.78
CA GLY A 191 21.32 -10.70 34.78
C GLY A 191 22.57 -11.30 34.12
N ASP A 192 22.49 -12.59 33.75
CA ASP A 192 23.58 -13.37 33.14
C ASP A 192 24.07 -12.77 31.79
N ALA A 193 23.29 -11.86 31.18
CA ALA A 193 23.67 -11.12 29.98
C ALA A 193 24.84 -10.14 30.23
N LYS A 194 24.98 -9.62 31.46
CA LYS A 194 26.09 -8.75 31.86
C LYS A 194 27.44 -9.45 31.78
N ASP A 195 27.48 -10.75 32.09
CA ASP A 195 28.69 -11.57 32.03
C ASP A 195 29.13 -11.81 30.58
N PHE A 196 28.19 -11.83 29.64
CA PHE A 196 28.50 -11.89 28.21
C PHE A 196 29.16 -10.59 27.72
N LEU A 197 28.60 -9.43 28.10
CA LEU A 197 29.20 -8.13 27.78
C LEU A 197 30.59 -7.95 28.43
N SER A 198 30.77 -8.42 29.66
CA SER A 198 32.07 -8.38 30.36
C SER A 198 33.12 -9.30 29.74
N LYS A 199 32.71 -10.43 29.14
CA LYS A 199 33.63 -11.41 28.55
C LYS A 199 34.17 -10.97 27.18
N TYR A 200 33.43 -10.10 26.49
CA TYR A 200 33.76 -9.64 25.14
C TYR A 200 34.03 -8.12 25.06
N SER A 201 33.99 -7.40 26.19
CA SER A 201 34.44 -6.01 26.24
C SER A 201 35.98 -5.96 26.17
N VAL A 202 36.48 -5.34 25.11
CA VAL A 202 37.93 -5.11 24.92
C VAL A 202 38.36 -3.99 25.87
N ILE A 203 39.08 -4.35 26.94
CA ILE A 203 39.70 -3.41 27.88
C ILE A 203 40.87 -2.73 27.16
N TYR A 204 40.74 -1.43 26.85
CA TYR A 204 41.89 -0.60 26.47
C TYR A 204 42.63 -0.14 27.73
N LEU A 205 43.85 -0.65 27.93
CA LEU A 205 44.85 -0.09 28.83
C LEU A 205 45.76 0.83 27.99
N GLN A 206 45.59 2.14 28.25
CA GLN A 206 46.29 3.32 27.71
C GLN A 206 46.31 3.53 26.19
#